data_AF-A0A0V8S607-F1
#
_entry.id   AF-A0A0V8S607-F1
#
_cell.length_a   1.000
_cell.length_b   1.000
_cell.length_c   1.000
_cell.angle_alpha   90.00
_cell.angle_beta   90.00
_cell.angle_gamma   90.00
#
_symmetry.space_group_name_H-M   'P 1'
#
loop_
_entity.id
_entity.type
_entity.pdbx_description
1 polymer ?
#
loop_
_entity_poly.entity_id
_entity_poly.type
_entity_poly.pdbx_seq_one_letter_code
_entity_poly.pdbx_strand_id
1 'polypeptide(L)'
;MPAAGLDAAVSAGVEHVRATAPGAHVVVVLGDLPHLLPAEVDDVLRRAADVPRAHVPDAAGTGTTMLTATWPHRPHPRFGPGSSARHAAAGHVPLDVPAASGARRDVDEPADLPSPGTPSGA
;
A
#
# COMPACT_ATOMS: atom_id res chain seq x y z
N MET A 1 26.23 0.95 -1.28
CA MET A 1 25.37 -0.10 -1.87
C MET A 1 23.93 0.35 -1.67
N PRO A 2 23.06 0.41 -2.69
CA PRO A 2 21.65 0.66 -2.40
C PRO A 2 21.19 -0.48 -1.49
N ALA A 3 20.63 -0.13 -0.34
CA ALA A 3 20.25 -1.07 0.71
C ALA A 3 19.19 -2.05 0.18
N ALA A 4 19.57 -3.29 -0.14
CA ALA A 4 18.75 -4.50 -0.30
C ALA A 4 17.40 -4.45 -1.08
N GLY A 5 17.03 -3.33 -1.73
CA GLY A 5 15.76 -3.13 -2.42
C GLY A 5 14.57 -2.81 -1.49
N LEU A 6 13.47 -2.36 -2.10
CA LEU A 6 12.23 -1.96 -1.39
C LEU A 6 11.69 -3.10 -0.50
N ASP A 7 11.66 -4.34 -0.99
CA ASP A 7 11.15 -5.49 -0.24
C ASP A 7 11.94 -5.76 1.06
N ALA A 8 13.25 -5.55 1.04
CA ALA A 8 14.09 -5.71 2.22
C ALA A 8 13.87 -4.57 3.22
N ALA A 9 13.71 -3.33 2.73
CA ALA A 9 13.36 -2.19 3.58
C ALA A 9 12.01 -2.40 4.28
N VAL A 10 11.00 -2.89 3.55
CA VAL A 10 9.69 -3.24 4.10
C VAL A 10 9.81 -4.34 5.16
N SER A 11 10.58 -5.40 4.87
CA SER A 11 10.80 -6.50 5.81
C SER A 11 11.44 -6.02 7.11
N ALA A 12 12.47 -5.16 7.02
CA ALA A 12 13.13 -4.57 8.19
C ALA A 12 12.17 -3.69 9.01
N GLY A 13 11.31 -2.90 8.35
CA GLY A 13 10.29 -2.09 9.04
C GLY A 13 9.26 -2.95 9.79
N VAL A 14 8.79 -4.03 9.17
CA VAL A 14 7.86 -4.98 9.80
C VAL A 14 8.51 -5.64 11.01
N GLU A 15 9.76 -6.07 10.91
CA GLU A 15 10.50 -6.64 12.05
C GLU A 15 10.64 -5.64 13.20
N HIS A 16 10.97 -4.39 12.89
CA HIS A 16 11.06 -3.33 13.89
C HIS A 16 9.73 -3.10 14.62
N VAL A 17 8.61 -3.00 13.89
CA VAL A 17 7.27 -2.85 14.47
C VAL A 17 6.93 -4.04 15.37
N ARG A 18 7.22 -5.26 14.93
CA ARG A 18 6.93 -6.48 15.72
C ARG A 18 7.81 -6.62 16.96
N ALA A 19 9.02 -6.08 16.92
CA ALA A 19 9.91 -6.04 18.07
C ALA A 19 9.45 -5.03 19.14
N THR A 20 8.94 -3.87 18.72
CA THR A 20 8.49 -2.80 19.63
C THR A 20 7.04 -2.98 20.11
N ALA A 21 6.20 -3.61 19.28
CA ALA A 21 4.82 -3.95 19.60
C ALA A 21 4.51 -5.41 19.20
N PRO A 22 4.87 -6.39 20.07
CA PRO A 22 4.52 -7.78 19.84
C PRO A 22 3.01 -7.93 19.65
N GLY A 23 2.58 -8.58 18.56
CA GLY A 23 1.17 -8.74 18.24
C GLY A 23 0.56 -7.67 17.32
N ALA A 24 1.25 -6.55 17.03
CA ALA A 24 0.68 -5.46 16.24
C ALA A 24 0.40 -5.81 14.77
N HIS A 25 -0.84 -5.73 14.30
CA HIS A 25 -1.16 -5.79 12.87
C HIS A 25 -0.31 -4.77 12.09
N VAL A 26 0.10 -5.11 10.87
CA VAL A 26 0.99 -4.26 10.08
C VAL A 26 0.33 -3.85 8.76
N VAL A 27 0.52 -2.58 8.41
CA VAL A 27 0.23 -2.05 7.09
C VAL A 27 1.49 -1.35 6.56
N VAL A 28 1.80 -1.63 5.30
CA VAL A 28 2.85 -0.98 4.52
C VAL A 28 2.14 -0.10 3.52
N VAL A 29 2.57 1.15 3.42
CA VAL A 29 1.98 2.18 2.54
C VAL A 29 3.11 2.75 1.70
N LEU A 30 2.97 2.76 0.37
CA LEU A 30 3.93 3.44 -0.49
C LEU A 30 3.88 4.96 -0.29
N GLY A 31 5.02 5.62 -0.49
CA GLY A 31 5.23 7.03 -0.12
C GLY A 31 4.71 8.04 -1.14
N ASP A 32 4.18 7.57 -2.25
CA ASP A 32 3.78 8.31 -3.45
C ASP A 32 2.26 8.40 -3.61
N LEU A 33 1.51 8.33 -2.50
CA LEU A 33 0.05 8.47 -2.45
C LEU A 33 -0.37 9.87 -1.94
N PRO A 34 -0.10 10.98 -2.67
CA PRO A 34 -0.39 12.34 -2.19
C PRO A 34 -1.90 12.63 -2.04
N HIS A 35 -2.74 11.77 -2.63
CA HIS A 35 -4.20 11.89 -2.58
C HIS A 35 -4.84 11.01 -1.51
N LEU A 36 -4.05 10.24 -0.75
CA LEU A 36 -4.56 9.36 0.31
C LEU A 36 -5.14 10.17 1.47
N LEU A 37 -6.42 9.95 1.74
CA LEU A 37 -7.13 10.59 2.85
C LEU A 37 -7.16 9.69 4.09
N PRO A 38 -7.21 10.25 5.32
CA PRO A 38 -7.31 9.46 6.54
C PRO A 38 -8.50 8.48 6.54
N ALA A 39 -9.67 8.93 6.08
CA ALA A 39 -10.87 8.07 6.01
C ALA A 39 -10.70 6.89 5.05
N GLU A 40 -9.85 7.01 4.03
CA GLU A 40 -9.54 5.92 3.11
C GLU A 40 -8.59 4.91 3.74
N VAL A 41 -7.65 5.37 4.57
CA VAL A 41 -6.82 4.47 5.39
C VAL A 41 -7.71 3.66 6.32
N ASP A 42 -8.65 4.30 7.03
CA ASP A 42 -9.59 3.61 7.92
C ASP A 42 -10.43 2.57 7.16
N ASP A 43 -10.92 2.93 5.97
CA ASP A 43 -11.69 2.04 5.10
C ASP A 43 -10.86 0.82 4.64
N VAL A 44 -9.60 1.04 4.23
CA VAL A 44 -8.66 -0.03 3.88
C VAL A 44 -8.41 -0.96 5.07
N LEU A 45 -8.10 -0.40 6.25
CA LEU A 45 -7.81 -1.19 7.45
C LEU A 45 -9.03 -2.01 7.90
N ARG A 46 -10.23 -1.43 7.82
CA ARG A 46 -11.49 -2.12 8.13
C ARG A 46 -11.73 -3.29 7.17
N ARG A 47 -11.47 -3.12 5.87
CA ARG A 47 -11.57 -4.23 4.89
C ARG A 47 -10.49 -5.30 5.11
N ALA A 48 -9.29 -4.90 5.53
CA ALA A 48 -8.17 -5.81 5.77
C ALA A 48 -8.29 -6.61 7.07
N ALA A 49 -9.11 -6.16 8.03
CA ALA A 49 -9.19 -6.72 9.37
C ALA A 49 -9.57 -8.21 9.40
N ASP A 50 -10.39 -8.66 8.46
CA ASP A 50 -10.93 -10.02 8.42
C ASP A 50 -10.09 -11.01 7.59
N VAL A 51 -8.96 -10.56 7.01
CA VAL A 51 -8.10 -11.42 6.18
C VAL A 51 -6.68 -11.51 6.74
N PRO A 52 -6.04 -12.70 6.69
CA PRO A 52 -4.65 -12.88 7.13
C PRO A 52 -3.65 -11.91 6.50
N ARG A 53 -3.84 -11.67 5.20
CA ARG A 53 -2.97 -10.90 4.33
C ARG A 53 -3.81 -10.29 3.23
N ALA A 54 -3.60 -9.00 2.96
CA ALA A 54 -4.29 -8.31 1.89
C ALA A 54 -3.37 -7.31 1.21
N HIS A 55 -3.74 -6.89 0.00
CA HIS A 55 -3.08 -5.80 -0.70
C HIS A 55 -4.11 -4.90 -1.39
N VAL A 56 -3.72 -3.64 -1.60
CA VAL A 56 -4.49 -2.68 -2.39
C VAL A 56 -3.81 -2.55 -3.75
N PRO A 57 -4.47 -2.93 -4.86
CA PRO A 57 -3.95 -2.70 -6.19
C PRO A 57 -3.90 -1.20 -6.51
N ASP A 58 -2.90 -0.78 -7.30
CA ASP A 58 -2.85 0.55 -7.90
C ASP A 58 -4.05 0.83 -8.84
N ALA A 59 -4.09 2.03 -9.42
CA ALA A 59 -5.17 2.45 -10.31
C ALA A 59 -5.23 1.58 -11.57
N ALA A 60 -4.06 1.18 -12.10
CA ALA A 60 -3.93 0.30 -13.26
C ALA A 60 -4.27 -1.18 -12.96
N GLY A 61 -4.32 -1.57 -11.69
CA GLY A 61 -4.51 -2.94 -11.22
C GLY A 61 -3.28 -3.84 -11.33
N THR A 62 -2.11 -3.31 -11.72
CA THR A 62 -0.90 -4.09 -11.99
C THR A 62 0.10 -4.06 -10.83
N GLY A 63 0.18 -2.93 -10.13
CA GLY A 63 1.03 -2.65 -8.99
C GLY A 63 0.31 -2.83 -7.65
N THR A 64 0.98 -2.45 -6.58
CA THR A 64 0.45 -2.53 -5.20
C THR A 64 0.88 -1.30 -4.43
N THR A 65 -0.10 -0.54 -3.94
CA THR A 65 0.11 0.70 -3.18
C THR A 65 0.16 0.46 -1.67
N MET A 66 -0.55 -0.58 -1.20
CA MET A 66 -0.58 -0.94 0.22
C MET A 66 -0.53 -2.47 0.40
N LEU A 67 0.16 -2.92 1.44
CA LEU A 67 0.28 -4.33 1.81
C LEU A 67 -0.04 -4.49 3.30
N THR A 68 -0.92 -5.43 3.65
CA THR A 68 -1.40 -5.63 5.03
C THR A 68 -1.16 -7.07 5.49
N ALA A 69 -0.92 -7.23 6.79
CA ALA A 69 -0.92 -8.54 7.44
C ALA A 69 -1.43 -8.44 8.88
N THR A 70 -2.42 -9.25 9.20
CA THR A 70 -2.92 -9.39 10.56
C THR A 70 -2.01 -10.31 11.37
N TRP A 71 -1.88 -10.09 12.68
CA TRP A 71 -1.13 -11.04 13.52
C TRP A 71 -1.87 -12.38 13.61
N PRO A 72 -1.18 -13.54 13.59
CA PRO A 72 0.28 -13.75 13.62
C PRO A 72 0.96 -13.82 12.25
N HIS A 73 0.25 -13.45 11.18
CA HIS A 73 0.75 -13.56 9.83
C HIS A 73 1.82 -12.51 9.51
N ARG A 74 2.77 -12.92 8.66
CA ARG A 74 3.79 -12.04 8.08
C ARG A 74 3.37 -11.63 6.67
N PRO A 75 3.55 -10.36 6.27
CA PRO A 75 3.42 -9.99 4.87
C PRO A 75 4.57 -10.63 4.07
N HIS A 76 4.37 -10.83 2.77
CA HIS A 76 5.43 -11.25 1.85
C HIS A 76 5.63 -10.16 0.79
N PRO A 77 6.49 -9.16 1.06
CA PRO A 77 6.74 -8.06 0.14
C PRO A 77 7.30 -8.59 -1.18
N ARG A 78 6.66 -8.22 -2.29
CA ARG A 78 7.07 -8.53 -3.66
C ARG A 78 6.77 -7.34 -4.57
N PHE A 79 7.19 -6.15 -4.16
CA PHE A 79 6.94 -4.88 -4.86
C PHE A 79 7.66 -4.79 -6.21
N GLY A 80 7.31 -3.77 -6.98
CA GLY A 80 7.77 -3.52 -8.36
C GLY A 80 6.74 -3.91 -9.42
N PRO A 81 7.13 -3.93 -10.72
CA PRO A 81 6.20 -4.20 -11.82
C PRO A 81 5.45 -5.52 -11.66
N GLY A 82 4.13 -5.52 -11.93
CA GLY A 82 3.28 -6.70 -11.78
C GLY A 82 3.16 -7.23 -10.34
N SER A 83 3.43 -6.39 -9.34
CA SER A 83 3.38 -6.79 -7.92
C SER A 83 1.99 -7.22 -7.48
N SER A 84 0.90 -6.70 -8.05
CA SER A 84 -0.47 -7.12 -7.72
C SER A 84 -0.65 -8.63 -7.87
N ALA A 85 -0.26 -9.18 -9.03
CA ALA A 85 -0.34 -10.61 -9.31
C ALA A 85 0.60 -11.42 -8.41
N ARG A 86 1.80 -10.91 -8.12
CA ARG A 86 2.77 -11.56 -7.22
C ARG A 86 2.28 -11.62 -5.78
N HIS A 87 1.62 -10.57 -5.28
CA HIS A 87 1.03 -10.55 -3.94
C HIS A 87 -0.17 -11.49 -3.86
N ALA A 88 -1.04 -11.51 -4.88
CA ALA A 88 -2.14 -12.46 -4.98
C ALA A 88 -1.64 -13.92 -4.97
N ALA A 89 -0.61 -14.23 -5.76
CA ALA A 89 0.03 -15.56 -5.78
C ALA A 89 0.71 -15.92 -4.44
N ALA A 90 1.17 -14.92 -3.68
CA ALA A 90 1.68 -15.08 -2.31
C ALA A 90 0.57 -15.17 -1.24
N GLY A 91 -0.70 -15.24 -1.67
CA GLY A 91 -1.86 -15.39 -0.79
C GLY A 91 -2.25 -14.12 -0.06
N HIS A 92 -2.02 -12.94 -0.66
CA HIS A 92 -2.66 -11.69 -0.23
C HIS A 92 -3.97 -11.53 -1.00
N VAL A 93 -5.05 -11.23 -0.28
CA VAL A 93 -6.36 -10.97 -0.89
C VAL A 93 -6.35 -9.54 -1.45
N PRO A 94 -6.66 -9.32 -2.75
CA PRO A 94 -6.85 -7.97 -3.26
C PRO A 94 -8.08 -7.36 -2.61
N LEU A 95 -7.90 -6.23 -1.92
CA LEU A 95 -9.01 -5.53 -1.29
C LEU A 95 -9.85 -4.81 -2.35
N ASP A 96 -11.17 -4.90 -2.21
CA ASP A 96 -12.13 -4.17 -3.03
C ASP A 96 -12.23 -2.71 -2.58
N VAL A 97 -11.20 -1.93 -2.92
CA VAL A 97 -11.12 -0.50 -2.67
C VAL A 97 -11.64 0.26 -3.91
N PRO A 98 -12.52 1.26 -3.76
CA PRO A 98 -13.05 2.02 -4.87
C PRO A 98 -11.94 2.54 -5.80
N ALA A 99 -12.12 2.43 -7.12
CA ALA A 99 -11.13 2.88 -8.10
C ALA A 99 -10.82 4.38 -8.03
N ALA A 100 -11.74 5.18 -7.47
CA ALA A 100 -11.54 6.60 -7.25
C ALA A 100 -10.72 6.92 -5.99
N SER A 101 -10.43 5.93 -5.14
CA SER A 101 -9.75 6.16 -3.87
C SER A 101 -8.30 6.60 -4.06
N GLY A 102 -7.86 7.55 -3.23
CA GLY A 102 -6.46 7.97 -3.10
C GLY A 102 -5.53 6.83 -2.69
N ALA A 103 -6.04 5.81 -2.01
CA ALA A 103 -5.29 4.60 -1.67
C ALA A 103 -4.83 3.78 -2.89
N ARG A 104 -5.42 4.00 -4.06
CA ARG A 104 -5.04 3.33 -5.32
C ARG A 104 -4.25 4.25 -6.25
N ARG A 105 -4.09 5.53 -5.93
CA ARG A 105 -3.53 6.54 -6.83
C ARG A 105 -2.14 6.96 -6.36
N ASP A 106 -1.16 6.16 -6.76
CA ASP A 106 0.23 6.56 -6.81
C ASP A 106 0.46 7.60 -7.91
N VAL A 107 1.49 8.42 -7.70
CA VAL A 107 1.95 9.43 -8.66
C VAL A 107 3.35 9.03 -9.10
N ASP A 108 3.45 8.45 -10.29
CA ASP A 108 4.71 8.01 -10.89
C ASP A 108 5.22 9.03 -11.93
N GLU A 109 4.29 9.65 -12.65
CA GLU A 109 4.57 10.61 -13.71
C GLU A 109 3.94 11.99 -13.42
N PRO A 110 4.47 13.07 -14.01
CA PRO A 110 3.85 14.39 -13.88
C PRO A 110 2.39 14.46 -14.32
N ALA A 111 1.97 13.53 -15.20
CA ALA A 111 0.57 13.40 -15.65
C ALA A 111 -0.38 12.91 -14.54
N ASP A 112 0.15 12.25 -13.51
CA ASP A 112 -0.62 11.73 -12.38
C ASP A 112 -0.89 12.82 -11.33
N LEU A 113 -0.15 13.94 -11.38
CA LEU A 113 -0.44 15.11 -10.58
C LEU A 113 -1.68 15.84 -11.12
N PRO A 114 -2.56 16.35 -10.24
CA PRO A 114 -3.60 17.25 -10.69
C PRO A 114 -2.95 18.46 -11.38
N SER A 115 -3.52 18.88 -12.51
CA SER A 115 -3.07 20.11 -13.16
C SER A 115 -3.06 21.23 -12.12
N PRO A 116 -2.01 22.08 -12.06
CA PRO A 116 -2.01 23.21 -11.14
C PRO A 116 -3.26 24.03 -11.44
N GLY A 117 -4.17 24.10 -10.47
CA GLY A 117 -5.39 24.88 -10.61
C GLY A 117 -5.02 26.30 -11.01
N THR A 118 -5.68 26.83 -12.04
CA THR A 118 -5.52 28.23 -12.43
C THR A 118 -5.79 29.06 -11.18
N PRO A 119 -4.89 29.98 -10.76
CA PRO A 119 -5.17 30.82 -9.62
C PRO A 119 -6.46 31.60 -9.93
N SER A 120 -7.51 31.35 -9.15
CA SER A 120 -8.72 32.15 -9.20
C SER A 120 -8.30 33.56 -8.79
N GLY A 121 -8.26 34.46 -9.78
CA GLY A 121 -7.96 35.86 -9.58
C GLY A 121 -8.90 36.47 -8.53
N ALA A 122 -8.30 37.26 -7.65
CA ALA A 122 -8.96 38.30 -6.87
C ALA A 122 -8.37 39.64 -7.30
#